data_AF-A0A7S0PWS5-F1
#
_entry.id   AF-A0A7S0PWS5-F1
#
_cell.length_a   1.000
_cell.length_b   1.000
_cell.length_c   1.000
_cell.angle_alpha   90.00
_cell.angle_beta   90.00
_cell.angle_gamma   90.00
#
_symmetry.space_group_name_H-M   'P 1'
#
loop_
_entity.id
_entity.type
_entity.pdbx_description
1 polymer ?
#
loop_
_entity_poly.entity_id
_entity_poly.type
_entity_poly.pdbx_seq_one_letter_code
_entity_poly.pdbx_strand_id
1 'polypeptide(L)'
;SIDFEDEGACRSGGACFNEPLNHWVAARVTNSTFMFYSARRFNSALPSFGASMLTEVYGMFCRAYSFDHPIVFDTSAVKNFTLFVAYSAYNQPLPIDTSQGQEFTGTFFFNTAFNQPLLGWDTSAATSFSRMFFFASAFNNDIGYFNTSSVTNMESMFQ
;
A
#
# COMPACT_ATOMS: atom_id res chain seq x y z
N SER A 1 -6.15 14.22 -22.44
CA SER A 1 -6.62 14.99 -21.28
C SER A 1 -6.53 14.12 -20.06
N ILE A 2 -5.76 14.55 -19.06
CA ILE A 2 -5.90 14.03 -17.70
C ILE A 2 -6.99 14.90 -17.09
N ASP A 3 -8.20 14.36 -16.99
CA ASP A 3 -9.29 15.07 -16.34
C ASP A 3 -9.04 15.08 -14.83
N PHE A 4 -8.57 16.23 -14.35
CA PHE A 4 -8.61 16.63 -12.94
C PHE A 4 -10.00 17.15 -12.56
N GLU A 5 -11.07 16.60 -13.14
CA GLU A 5 -12.44 16.94 -12.75
C GLU A 5 -13.02 15.89 -11.80
N ASP A 6 -12.69 16.02 -10.52
CA ASP A 6 -13.67 15.82 -9.44
C ASP A 6 -13.19 16.55 -8.17
N GLU A 7 -12.95 17.86 -8.28
CA GLU A 7 -13.02 18.74 -7.12
C GLU A 7 -14.48 18.83 -6.66
N GLY A 8 -14.83 18.08 -5.61
CA GLY A 8 -15.79 18.59 -4.62
C GLY A 8 -17.10 17.83 -4.40
N ALA A 9 -17.49 16.82 -5.19
CA ALA A 9 -18.77 16.15 -4.98
C ALA A 9 -18.63 14.69 -4.53
N CYS A 10 -18.65 14.49 -3.21
CA CYS A 10 -18.97 13.18 -2.63
C CYS A 10 -20.42 12.81 -3.01
N ARG A 11 -20.62 12.03 -4.09
CA ARG A 11 -21.95 11.68 -4.61
C ARG A 11 -22.52 10.36 -4.07
N SER A 12 -22.20 10.01 -2.82
CA SER A 12 -22.57 8.79 -2.07
C SER A 12 -21.69 7.55 -2.29
N GLY A 13 -21.66 6.66 -1.30
CA GLY A 13 -20.92 5.38 -1.32
C GLY A 13 -19.57 5.40 -0.59
N GLY A 14 -18.79 4.32 -0.73
CA GLY A 14 -17.50 4.11 -0.05
C GLY A 14 -16.42 5.15 -0.35
N ALA A 15 -16.52 5.87 -1.47
CA ALA A 15 -15.58 6.95 -1.82
C ALA A 15 -15.59 8.13 -0.84
N CYS A 16 -16.68 8.29 -0.08
CA CYS A 16 -16.90 9.36 0.88
C CYS A 16 -16.64 8.96 2.33
N PHE A 17 -16.45 7.67 2.59
CA PHE A 17 -16.32 7.14 3.93
C PHE A 17 -15.06 7.68 4.59
N ASN A 18 -15.18 8.23 5.81
CA ASN A 18 -14.05 8.74 6.58
C ASN A 18 -14.22 8.55 8.11
N GLU A 19 -15.07 7.62 8.53
CA GLU A 19 -15.24 7.36 9.96
C GLU A 19 -14.11 6.46 10.48
N PRO A 20 -13.68 6.62 11.74
CA PRO A 20 -12.65 5.78 12.34
C PRO A 20 -13.15 4.34 12.54
N LEU A 21 -12.32 3.37 12.17
CA LEU A 21 -12.63 1.93 12.19
C LEU A 21 -11.94 1.18 13.31
N ASN A 22 -11.19 1.86 14.19
CA ASN A 22 -10.47 1.25 15.31
C ASN A 22 -11.36 0.52 16.34
N HIS A 23 -12.68 0.67 16.24
CA HIS A 23 -13.67 -0.07 17.03
C HIS A 23 -14.13 -1.40 16.37
N TRP A 24 -13.78 -1.64 15.11
CA TRP A 24 -14.14 -2.88 14.41
C TRP A 24 -13.22 -4.02 14.85
N VAL A 25 -13.82 -5.20 15.03
CA VAL A 25 -13.10 -6.44 15.31
C VAL A 25 -12.77 -7.12 13.99
N ALA A 26 -11.62 -6.80 13.41
CA ALA A 26 -11.10 -7.41 12.18
C ALA A 26 -10.15 -8.60 12.47
N ALA A 27 -10.23 -9.19 13.66
CA ALA A 27 -9.31 -10.22 14.15
C ALA A 27 -9.28 -11.51 13.31
N ARG A 28 -10.31 -11.75 12.48
CA ARG A 28 -10.45 -12.95 11.64
C ARG A 28 -10.38 -12.66 10.14
N VAL A 29 -10.10 -11.41 9.77
CA VAL A 29 -9.98 -11.03 8.36
C VAL A 29 -8.66 -11.58 7.84
N THR A 30 -8.73 -12.45 6.84
CA THR A 30 -7.56 -12.99 6.13
C THR A 30 -7.33 -12.32 4.78
N ASN A 31 -8.39 -11.75 4.22
CA ASN A 31 -8.39 -11.14 2.90
C ASN A 31 -8.90 -9.69 3.00
N SER A 32 -8.01 -8.74 2.76
CA SER A 32 -8.29 -7.30 2.68
C SER A 32 -8.09 -6.77 1.26
N THR A 33 -8.15 -7.66 0.26
CA THR A 33 -8.08 -7.29 -1.15
C THR A 33 -9.08 -6.17 -1.44
N PHE A 34 -8.57 -5.05 -1.92
CA PHE A 34 -9.35 -3.86 -2.26
C PHE A 34 -10.25 -3.30 -1.14
N MET A 35 -9.96 -3.60 0.13
CA MET A 35 -10.83 -3.22 1.25
C MET A 35 -11.11 -1.71 1.33
N PHE A 36 -10.12 -0.88 1.01
CA PHE A 36 -10.21 0.59 0.94
C PHE A 36 -10.01 1.12 -0.48
N TYR A 37 -10.27 0.29 -1.49
CA TYR A 37 -10.11 0.70 -2.88
C TYR A 37 -11.00 1.89 -3.22
N SER A 38 -10.40 2.93 -3.79
CA SER A 38 -11.09 4.18 -4.15
C SER A 38 -11.84 4.83 -2.98
N ALA A 39 -11.44 4.57 -1.72
CA ALA A 39 -11.91 5.30 -0.55
C ALA A 39 -11.29 6.71 -0.54
N ARG A 40 -11.69 7.54 -1.51
CA ARG A 40 -11.01 8.78 -1.90
C ARG A 40 -10.82 9.75 -0.74
N ARG A 41 -11.73 9.76 0.23
CA ARG A 41 -11.72 10.64 1.40
C ARG A 41 -11.27 9.96 2.71
N PHE A 42 -11.04 8.66 2.71
CA PHE A 42 -10.72 7.93 3.93
C PHE A 42 -9.30 8.28 4.38
N ASN A 43 -9.19 8.83 5.59
CA ASN A 43 -7.93 9.15 6.27
C ASN A 43 -8.10 9.04 7.80
N SER A 44 -8.77 7.98 8.24
CA SER A 44 -9.12 7.77 9.64
C SER A 44 -8.51 6.47 10.17
N ALA A 45 -8.58 6.29 11.49
CA ALA A 45 -7.98 5.15 12.17
C ALA A 45 -8.47 3.80 11.61
N LEU A 46 -7.53 2.88 11.42
CA LEU A 46 -7.79 1.54 10.90
C LEU A 46 -8.30 0.57 11.98
N PRO A 47 -9.00 -0.50 11.60
CA PRO A 47 -9.35 -1.56 12.53
C PRO A 47 -8.10 -2.30 13.02
N SER A 48 -8.19 -2.90 14.21
CA SER A 48 -7.19 -3.87 14.64
C SER A 48 -7.40 -5.18 13.86
N PHE A 49 -6.53 -5.42 12.88
CA PHE A 49 -6.40 -6.73 12.26
C PHE A 49 -5.74 -7.69 13.24
N GLY A 50 -6.23 -8.92 13.29
CA GLY A 50 -5.69 -9.94 14.18
C GLY A 50 -4.27 -10.31 13.76
N ALA A 51 -3.44 -10.71 14.72
CA ALA A 51 -2.11 -11.22 14.44
C ALA A 51 -2.18 -12.40 13.45
N SER A 52 -1.34 -12.33 12.43
CA SER A 52 -0.90 -13.45 11.58
C SER A 52 -1.96 -14.12 10.68
N MET A 53 -3.08 -13.46 10.42
CA MET A 53 -4.14 -14.01 9.55
C MET A 53 -4.23 -13.33 8.18
N LEU A 54 -3.73 -12.09 8.02
CA LEU A 54 -3.76 -11.41 6.74
C LEU A 54 -2.82 -12.11 5.75
N THR A 55 -3.39 -12.68 4.70
CA THR A 55 -2.65 -13.32 3.61
C THR A 55 -2.73 -12.52 2.30
N GLU A 56 -3.79 -11.72 2.14
CA GLU A 56 -4.07 -10.96 0.92
C GLU A 56 -4.30 -9.48 1.23
N VAL A 57 -3.38 -8.62 0.78
CA VAL A 57 -3.48 -7.14 0.90
C VAL A 57 -3.48 -6.46 -0.48
N TYR A 58 -3.75 -7.23 -1.54
CA TYR A 58 -3.75 -6.77 -2.92
C TYR A 58 -4.64 -5.53 -3.09
N GLY A 59 -4.02 -4.42 -3.51
CA GLY A 59 -4.73 -3.17 -3.76
C GLY A 59 -5.49 -2.59 -2.57
N MET A 60 -5.14 -2.96 -1.33
CA MET A 60 -5.92 -2.62 -0.13
C MET A 60 -6.25 -1.12 -0.02
N PHE A 61 -5.28 -0.23 -0.27
CA PHE A 61 -5.46 1.22 -0.28
C PHE A 61 -5.29 1.85 -1.67
N CYS A 62 -5.45 1.05 -2.73
CA CYS A 62 -5.30 1.54 -4.10
C CYS A 62 -6.36 2.62 -4.40
N ARG A 63 -5.93 3.78 -4.91
CA ARG A 63 -6.77 4.97 -5.16
C ARG A 63 -7.42 5.58 -3.91
N ALA A 64 -6.89 5.31 -2.72
CA ALA A 64 -7.26 6.03 -1.50
C ALA A 64 -6.58 7.40 -1.46
N TYR A 65 -7.04 8.33 -2.30
CA TYR A 65 -6.35 9.59 -2.61
C TYR A 65 -6.05 10.50 -1.41
N SER A 66 -6.79 10.37 -0.30
CA SER A 66 -6.56 11.16 0.91
C SER A 66 -5.89 10.37 2.04
N PHE A 67 -5.64 9.07 1.86
CA PHE A 67 -5.19 8.20 2.94
C PHE A 67 -3.72 8.45 3.27
N ASP A 68 -3.45 8.89 4.50
CA ASP A 68 -2.12 9.14 5.06
C ASP A 68 -2.09 8.80 6.56
N HIS A 69 -2.75 7.70 6.93
CA HIS A 69 -2.82 7.22 8.31
C HIS A 69 -1.84 6.07 8.54
N PRO A 70 -1.20 5.95 9.73
CA PRO A 70 -0.28 4.85 10.01
C PRO A 70 -0.88 3.45 9.74
N ILE A 71 -0.09 2.60 9.10
CA ILE A 71 -0.39 1.19 8.83
C ILE A 71 0.47 0.36 9.79
N VAL A 72 -0.17 -0.35 10.74
CA VAL A 72 0.52 -1.04 11.86
C VAL A 72 0.00 -2.47 12.11
N PHE A 73 -0.56 -3.12 11.09
CA PHE A 73 -1.02 -4.51 11.21
C PHE A 73 0.06 -5.53 10.80
N ASP A 74 -0.08 -6.75 11.30
CA ASP A 74 0.83 -7.87 11.01
C ASP A 74 0.66 -8.37 9.57
N THR A 75 1.76 -8.33 8.80
CA THR A 75 1.84 -8.80 7.41
C THR A 75 2.80 -9.99 7.23
N SER A 76 3.21 -10.64 8.32
CA SER A 76 4.18 -11.76 8.30
C SER A 76 3.72 -12.97 7.46
N ALA A 77 2.44 -13.08 7.14
CA ALA A 77 1.87 -14.12 6.27
C ALA A 77 1.57 -13.64 4.83
N VAL A 78 1.80 -12.35 4.53
CA VAL A 78 1.47 -11.74 3.24
C VAL A 78 2.57 -12.00 2.22
N LYS A 79 2.17 -12.51 1.04
CA LYS A 79 3.09 -12.72 -0.09
C LYS A 79 2.98 -11.67 -1.18
N ASN A 80 1.82 -11.02 -1.27
CA ASN A 80 1.49 -10.12 -2.38
C ASN A 80 1.13 -8.72 -1.86
N PHE A 81 2.07 -7.79 -2.06
CA PHE A 81 1.96 -6.36 -1.74
C PHE A 81 1.62 -5.52 -2.98
N THR A 82 1.10 -6.15 -4.02
CA THR A 82 0.78 -5.49 -5.29
C THR A 82 -0.25 -4.39 -5.09
N LEU A 83 0.04 -3.20 -5.62
CA LEU A 83 -0.82 -2.00 -5.55
C LEU A 83 -1.22 -1.57 -4.13
N PHE A 84 -0.52 -2.02 -3.09
CA PHE A 84 -0.95 -1.89 -1.70
C PHE A 84 -1.32 -0.46 -1.32
N VAL A 85 -0.50 0.53 -1.69
CA VAL A 85 -0.72 1.97 -1.47
C VAL A 85 -0.62 2.79 -2.77
N ALA A 86 -0.90 2.16 -3.92
CA ALA A 86 -0.86 2.81 -5.23
C ALA A 86 -1.90 3.94 -5.32
N TYR A 87 -1.56 5.04 -6.00
CA TYR A 87 -2.44 6.21 -6.16
C TYR A 87 -2.99 6.78 -4.83
N SER A 88 -2.29 6.61 -3.72
CA SER A 88 -2.69 7.21 -2.43
C SER A 88 -1.84 8.44 -2.12
N ALA A 89 -2.25 9.21 -1.10
CA ALA A 89 -1.43 10.27 -0.53
C ALA A 89 -0.50 9.77 0.60
N TYR A 90 -0.35 8.45 0.74
CA TYR A 90 0.32 7.84 1.88
C TYR A 90 1.80 8.22 1.93
N ASN A 91 2.21 8.85 3.02
CA ASN A 91 3.58 9.27 3.31
C ASN A 91 3.93 9.07 4.80
N GLN A 92 3.32 8.08 5.46
CA GLN A 92 3.70 7.66 6.81
C GLN A 92 4.79 6.58 6.78
N PRO A 93 5.56 6.41 7.87
CA PRO A 93 6.41 5.24 8.03
C PRO A 93 5.61 3.95 7.84
N LEU A 94 6.19 2.98 7.14
CA LEU A 94 5.54 1.71 6.79
C LEU A 94 6.25 0.52 7.44
N PRO A 95 6.12 0.35 8.77
CA PRO A 95 6.80 -0.70 9.55
C PRO A 95 6.07 -2.05 9.44
N ILE A 96 5.98 -2.59 8.23
CA ILE A 96 5.33 -3.88 7.94
C ILE A 96 6.37 -4.99 7.77
N ASP A 97 5.97 -6.22 8.05
CA ASP A 97 6.80 -7.41 7.79
C ASP A 97 6.70 -7.80 6.32
N THR A 98 7.82 -7.76 5.60
CA THR A 98 7.90 -8.14 4.18
C THR A 98 8.65 -9.46 3.96
N SER A 99 9.02 -10.18 5.02
CA SER A 99 9.90 -11.37 4.94
C SER A 99 9.33 -12.52 4.10
N GLN A 100 8.00 -12.59 3.95
CA GLN A 100 7.32 -13.55 3.06
C GLN A 100 6.90 -12.94 1.72
N GLY A 101 7.18 -11.66 1.48
CA GLY A 101 6.79 -10.92 0.30
C GLY A 101 7.50 -11.40 -0.96
N GLN A 102 6.72 -11.81 -1.96
CA GLN A 102 7.18 -12.27 -3.26
C GLN A 102 6.88 -11.21 -4.34
N GLU A 103 5.67 -10.65 -4.29
CA GLU A 103 5.19 -9.71 -5.30
C GLU A 103 5.04 -8.29 -4.71
N PHE A 104 5.86 -7.36 -5.18
CA PHE A 104 5.81 -5.93 -4.83
C PHE A 104 5.39 -5.07 -6.03
N THR A 105 4.69 -5.69 -6.98
CA THR A 105 4.33 -5.06 -8.25
C THR A 105 3.50 -3.80 -8.00
N GLY A 106 4.02 -2.64 -8.39
CA GLY A 106 3.31 -1.37 -8.24
C GLY A 106 2.90 -1.00 -6.81
N THR A 107 3.57 -1.49 -5.77
CA THR A 107 3.22 -1.19 -4.36
C THR A 107 3.03 0.32 -4.12
N PHE A 108 3.88 1.17 -4.72
CA PHE A 108 3.83 2.63 -4.66
C PHE A 108 3.52 3.27 -6.02
N PHE A 109 2.90 2.53 -6.95
CA PHE A 109 2.58 3.01 -8.29
C PHE A 109 1.76 4.31 -8.23
N PHE A 110 2.23 5.38 -8.88
CA PHE A 110 1.60 6.72 -8.81
C PHE A 110 1.39 7.28 -7.39
N ASN A 111 2.09 6.78 -6.36
CA ASN A 111 2.12 7.42 -5.06
C ASN A 111 3.12 8.58 -5.10
N THR A 112 2.64 9.75 -5.53
CA THR A 112 3.47 10.95 -5.72
C THR A 112 3.88 11.63 -4.41
N ALA A 113 3.37 11.17 -3.26
CA ALA A 113 3.64 11.74 -1.95
C ALA A 113 4.66 10.94 -1.12
N PHE A 114 4.76 9.62 -1.34
CA PHE A 114 5.58 8.74 -0.53
C PHE A 114 7.08 9.05 -0.67
N ASN A 115 7.71 9.41 0.46
CA ASN A 115 9.16 9.61 0.54
C ASN A 115 9.71 9.17 1.90
N GLN A 116 9.18 8.09 2.47
CA GLN A 116 9.67 7.53 3.72
C GLN A 116 10.73 6.44 3.47
N PRO A 117 11.69 6.27 4.40
CA PRO A 117 12.63 5.17 4.31
C PRO A 117 11.91 3.82 4.42
N LEU A 118 12.40 2.83 3.67
CA LEU A 118 11.93 1.44 3.70
C LEU A 118 12.89 0.54 4.50
N LEU A 119 13.60 1.13 5.47
CA LEU A 119 14.53 0.42 6.33
C LEU A 119 13.81 -0.69 7.11
N GLY A 120 14.39 -1.88 7.10
CA GLY A 120 13.82 -3.06 7.75
C GLY A 120 12.94 -3.93 6.86
N TRP A 121 12.68 -3.53 5.61
CA TRP A 121 12.08 -4.43 4.63
C TRP A 121 13.06 -5.56 4.29
N ASP A 122 12.65 -6.79 4.58
CA ASP A 122 13.30 -8.00 4.06
C ASP A 122 12.71 -8.32 2.69
N THR A 123 13.53 -8.25 1.65
CA THR A 123 13.13 -8.56 0.26
C THR A 123 13.77 -9.85 -0.26
N SER A 124 14.31 -10.71 0.62
CA SER A 124 14.99 -11.95 0.22
C SER A 124 14.09 -12.94 -0.52
N ALA A 125 12.78 -12.88 -0.27
CA ALA A 125 11.75 -13.68 -0.94
C ALA A 125 11.20 -13.03 -2.23
N ALA A 126 11.59 -11.79 -2.56
CA ALA A 126 11.00 -11.04 -3.66
C ALA A 126 11.30 -11.67 -5.04
N THR A 127 10.27 -11.83 -5.86
CA THR A 127 10.34 -12.29 -7.25
C THR A 127 10.07 -11.18 -8.25
N SER A 128 9.33 -10.14 -7.85
CA SER A 128 8.98 -9.00 -8.70
C SER A 128 8.98 -7.66 -7.96
N PHE A 129 9.64 -6.66 -8.56
CA PHE A 129 9.53 -5.23 -8.26
C PHE A 129 8.92 -4.43 -9.41
N SER A 130 8.24 -5.10 -10.35
CA SER A 130 7.68 -4.44 -11.53
C SER A 130 6.87 -3.20 -11.15
N ARG A 131 7.22 -2.04 -11.71
CA ARG A 131 6.51 -0.76 -11.51
C ARG A 131 6.41 -0.29 -10.06
N MET A 132 7.18 -0.85 -9.12
CA MET A 132 7.04 -0.59 -7.68
C MET A 132 7.01 0.92 -7.35
N PHE A 133 7.86 1.72 -8.00
CA PHE A 133 7.97 3.17 -7.83
C PHE A 133 7.68 3.95 -9.12
N PHE A 134 7.01 3.33 -10.11
CA PHE A 134 6.70 4.03 -11.36
C PHE A 134 5.74 5.20 -11.08
N PHE A 135 6.09 6.40 -11.55
CA PHE A 135 5.45 7.67 -11.18
C PHE A 135 5.43 8.03 -9.68
N ALA A 136 6.21 7.37 -8.82
CA ALA A 136 6.37 7.75 -7.41
C ALA A 136 7.38 8.92 -7.27
N SER A 137 7.02 10.09 -7.83
CA SER A 137 7.95 11.21 -8.09
C SER A 137 8.65 11.80 -6.86
N ALA A 138 8.08 11.64 -5.66
CA ALA A 138 8.69 12.13 -4.43
C ALA A 138 9.72 11.17 -3.84
N PHE A 139 9.70 9.89 -4.22
CA PHE A 139 10.53 8.87 -3.60
C PHE A 139 12.01 9.06 -3.98
N ASN A 140 12.84 9.34 -2.98
CA ASN A 140 14.28 9.53 -3.13
C ASN A 140 15.05 8.99 -1.91
N ASN A 141 14.64 7.83 -1.40
CA ASN A 141 15.34 7.16 -0.31
C ASN A 141 16.27 6.06 -0.83
N ASP A 142 17.31 5.76 -0.06
CA ASP A 142 18.20 4.64 -0.35
C ASP A 142 17.44 3.30 -0.26
N ILE A 143 17.72 2.44 -1.23
CA ILE A 143 17.22 1.06 -1.34
C ILE A 143 18.33 0.06 -1.67
N GLY A 144 19.61 0.46 -1.52
CA GLY A 144 20.76 -0.39 -1.81
C GLY A 144 20.84 -1.68 -0.96
N TYR A 145 20.04 -1.76 0.11
CA TYR A 145 19.90 -2.94 0.96
C TYR A 145 18.82 -3.92 0.49
N PHE A 146 18.06 -3.63 -0.56
CA PHE A 146 17.11 -4.59 -1.13
C PHE A 146 17.87 -5.78 -1.71
N ASN A 147 17.53 -6.97 -1.24
CA ASN A 147 18.00 -8.21 -1.82
C ASN A 147 17.27 -8.46 -3.15
N THR A 148 18.03 -8.59 -4.23
CA THR A 148 17.55 -8.80 -5.59
C THR A 148 17.90 -10.18 -6.16
N SER A 149 18.48 -11.09 -5.35
CA SER A 149 19.00 -12.38 -5.83
C SER A 149 17.94 -13.29 -6.45
N SER A 150 16.69 -13.15 -6.01
CA SER A 150 15.55 -13.97 -6.43
C SER A 150 14.62 -13.23 -7.41
N VAL A 151 14.90 -11.95 -7.68
CA VAL A 151 14.02 -11.10 -8.48
C VAL A 151 14.21 -11.39 -9.96
N THR A 152 13.11 -11.65 -10.65
CA THR A 152 13.07 -11.95 -12.09
C THR A 152 12.40 -10.86 -12.91
N ASN A 153 11.68 -9.94 -12.26
CA ASN A 153 11.00 -8.83 -12.92
C ASN A 153 11.23 -7.50 -12.18
N MET A 154 11.84 -6.53 -12.87
CA MET A 154 11.99 -5.14 -12.42
C MET A 154 11.50 -4.15 -13.50
N GLU A 155 10.62 -4.60 -14.41
CA GLU A 155 10.12 -3.78 -15.51
C GLU A 155 9.57 -2.46 -14.98
N SER A 156 10.09 -1.35 -15.50
CA SER A 156 9.63 0.01 -15.17
C SER A 156 9.59 0.29 -13.66
N MET A 157 10.48 -0.32 -12.85
CA MET A 157 10.53 -0.12 -11.40
C MET A 157 10.58 1.37 -11.04
N PHE A 158 11.34 2.14 -11.82
CA PHE A 158 11.43 3.60 -11.80
C PHE A 158 11.05 4.17 -13.16
N GLN A 159 10.79 5.47 -13.21
CA GLN A 159 10.54 6.24 -14.43
C GLN A 159 11.50 7.42 -14.55
#